data_AF-A0AA94HHP2-F1
#
_entry.id   AF-A0AA94HHP2-F1
#
_cell.length_a   1.000
_cell.length_b   1.000
_cell.length_c   1.000
_cell.angle_alpha   90.00
_cell.angle_beta   90.00
_cell.angle_gamma   90.00
#
_symmetry.space_group_name_H-M   'P 1'
#
loop_
_entity.id
_entity.type
_entity.pdbx_description
1 polymer ?
#
loop_
_entity_poly.entity_id
_entity_poly.type
_entity_poly.pdbx_seq_one_letter_code
_entity_poly.pdbx_strand_id
1 'polypeptide(L)' 'MDKSKMLNEIEDKLKVVNKGMFRSEDFDDANIDEIEGIHNMVTSRSNISAIEQSAIIEELSKLRK' A
#
# COMPACT_ATOMS: atom_id res chain seq x y z
N MET A 1 1.07 7.33 -11.70
CA MET A 1 1.78 7.97 -10.56
C MET A 1 3.08 7.21 -10.31
N ASP A 2 4.08 7.76 -9.61
CA ASP A 2 5.28 6.97 -9.26
C ASP A 2 4.96 5.91 -8.18
N LYS A 3 5.56 4.72 -8.29
CA LYS A 3 5.36 3.58 -7.37
C LYS A 3 5.70 3.95 -5.93
N SER A 4 6.82 4.66 -5.73
CA SER A 4 7.23 5.12 -4.40
C SER A 4 6.17 6.04 -3.78
N LYS A 5 5.61 6.95 -4.57
CA LYS A 5 4.54 7.84 -4.12
C LYS A 5 3.26 7.08 -3.76
N MET A 6 2.85 6.08 -4.55
CA MET A 6 1.69 5.24 -4.25
C MET A 6 1.85 4.50 -2.91
N LEU A 7 3.00 3.87 -2.70
CA LEU A 7 3.26 3.10 -1.47
C LEU A 7 3.29 4.02 -0.23
N ASN A 8 3.89 5.20 -0.33
CA ASN A 8 3.90 6.18 0.76
C ASN A 8 2.48 6.68 1.11
N GLU A 9 1.65 6.95 0.11
CA GLU A 9 0.25 7.36 0.34
C GLU A 9 -0.59 6.24 0.95
N ILE A 10 -0.33 4.98 0.57
CA ILE A 10 -0.93 3.81 1.24
C ILE A 10 -0.49 3.76 2.71
N GLU A 11 0.81 3.91 3.00
CA GLU A 11 1.31 3.93 4.39
C GLU A 11 0.60 4.99 5.23
N ASP A 12 0.46 6.20 4.68
CA ASP A 12 -0.20 7.32 5.36
C ASP A 12 -1.68 7.03 5.61
N LYS A 13 -2.40 6.50 4.62
CA LYS A 13 -3.82 6.17 4.74
C LYS A 13 -4.10 5.03 5.70
N LEU A 14 -3.22 4.02 5.73
CA LEU A 14 -3.31 2.91 6.68
C LEU A 14 -2.80 3.27 8.08
N LYS A 15 -2.24 4.48 8.27
CA LYS A 15 -1.69 4.97 9.53
C LYS A 15 -0.65 4.01 10.14
N VAL A 16 0.16 3.38 9.29
CA VAL A 16 1.23 2.49 9.77
C VAL A 16 2.25 3.29 10.57
N VAL A 17 2.59 2.75 11.74
CA VAL A 17 3.57 3.35 12.66
C VAL A 17 5.01 3.14 12.18
N ASN A 18 5.26 2.06 11.44
CA ASN A 18 6.57 1.76 10.88
C ASN A 18 6.69 2.40 9.49
N LYS A 19 7.25 3.62 9.43
CA LYS A 19 7.47 4.32 8.15
C LYS A 19 8.53 3.61 7.33
N GLY A 20 8.29 3.51 6.02
CA GLY A 20 9.16 2.74 5.13
C GLY A 20 8.94 1.23 5.27
N MET A 21 7.74 0.81 5.67
CA MET A 21 7.30 -0.57 5.60
C MET A 21 7.16 -1.04 4.15
N PHE A 22 6.81 -0.15 3.23
CA PHE A 22 6.60 -0.44 1.82
C PHE A 22 7.55 0.39 0.95
N ARG A 23 8.85 0.10 1.03
CA ARG A 23 9.84 0.77 0.19
C ARG A 23 9.69 0.26 -1.23
N SER A 24 9.69 1.17 -2.21
CA SER A 24 9.49 0.79 -3.63
C SER A 24 10.54 -0.19 -4.16
N GLU A 25 11.73 -0.23 -3.56
CA GLU A 25 12.79 -1.19 -3.87
C GLU A 25 12.42 -2.65 -3.51
N ASP A 26 11.47 -2.87 -2.61
CA ASP A 26 11.00 -4.19 -2.18
C ASP A 26 9.95 -4.80 -3.14
N PHE A 27 9.52 -4.04 -4.15
CA PHE A 27 8.49 -4.45 -5.10
C PHE A 27 9.03 -4.40 -6.53
N ASP A 28 8.69 -5.42 -7.32
CA ASP A 28 8.99 -5.41 -8.75
C ASP A 28 8.09 -4.43 -9.51
N ASP A 29 8.57 -3.93 -10.66
CA ASP A 29 7.78 -3.04 -11.53
C ASP A 29 6.61 -3.77 -12.19
N ALA A 30 6.65 -5.10 -12.27
CA ALA A 30 5.54 -5.93 -12.74
C ALA A 30 4.28 -5.80 -11.87
N ASN A 31 4.42 -5.39 -10.61
CA ASN A 31 3.31 -5.27 -9.65
C ASN A 31 2.70 -3.87 -9.65
N ILE A 32 3.10 -2.96 -10.56
CA ILE A 32 2.68 -1.56 -10.53
C ILE A 32 1.16 -1.40 -10.67
N ASP A 33 0.53 -2.18 -11.55
CA ASP A 33 -0.92 -2.12 -11.78
C ASP A 33 -1.70 -2.58 -10.54
N GLU A 34 -1.19 -3.61 -9.84
CA GLU A 34 -1.80 -4.15 -8.63
C GLU A 34 -1.64 -3.19 -7.45
N ILE A 35 -0.46 -2.57 -7.31
CA ILE A 35 -0.20 -1.50 -6.34
C ILE A 35 -1.13 -0.30 -6.60
N GLU A 36 -1.31 0.11 -7.86
CA GLU A 36 -2.23 1.19 -8.22
C GLU A 36 -3.69 0.81 -7.89
N GLY A 37 -4.09 -0.44 -8.08
CA GLY A 37 -5.39 -0.96 -7.66
C GLY A 37 -5.64 -0.83 -6.16
N ILE A 38 -4.68 -1.28 -5.35
CA ILE A 38 -4.74 -1.17 -3.88
C ILE A 38 -4.73 0.31 -3.47
N HIS A 39 -3.88 1.13 -4.07
CA HIS A 39 -3.79 2.57 -3.82
C HIS A 39 -5.14 3.27 -4.04
N ASN A 40 -5.79 3.03 -5.19
CA ASN A 40 -7.09 3.61 -5.50
C ASN A 40 -8.17 3.15 -4.52
N MET A 41 -8.18 1.87 -4.13
CA MET A 41 -9.10 1.34 -3.13
C MET A 41 -8.92 2.00 -1.76
N VAL A 42 -7.68 2.19 -1.32
CA VAL A 42 -7.34 2.76 -0.01
C VAL A 42 -7.64 4.26 0.02
N THR A 43 -7.26 5.00 -1.02
CA THR A 43 -7.40 6.46 -1.06
C THR A 43 -8.84 6.92 -1.25
N SER A 44 -9.68 6.14 -1.92
CA SER A 44 -11.11 6.42 -2.09
C SER A 44 -11.93 6.27 -0.79
N ARG A 45 -11.39 5.56 0.22
CA ARG A 45 -12.07 5.35 1.50
C ARG A 45 -11.84 6.53 2.45
N SER A 46 -12.93 6.96 3.09
CA SER A 46 -12.91 8.00 4.13
C SER A 46 -12.38 7.48 5.46
N ASN A 47 -12.69 6.22 5.78
CA ASN A 47 -12.23 5.54 6.98
C ASN A 47 -11.90 4.07 6.66
N ILE A 48 -10.86 3.55 7.31
CA ILE A 48 -10.42 2.16 7.20
C ILE A 48 -10.31 1.63 8.62
N SER A 49 -11.08 0.59 8.94
CA SER A 49 -11.02 -0.05 10.25
C SER A 49 -9.70 -0.78 10.48
N ALA A 50 -9.38 -1.11 11.74
CA ALA A 50 -8.16 -1.83 12.07
C ALA A 50 -8.07 -3.22 11.39
N ILE A 51 -9.20 -3.91 11.24
CA ILE A 51 -9.26 -5.21 10.57
C ILE A 51 -8.95 -5.05 9.08
N GLU A 52 -9.53 -4.05 8.43
CA GLU A 52 -9.26 -3.74 7.02
C GLU A 52 -7.81 -3.31 6.81
N GLN A 53 -7.26 -2.49 7.72
CA GLN A 53 -5.84 -2.12 7.66
C GLN A 53 -4.94 -3.36 7.65
N SER A 54 -5.17 -4.29 8.57
CA SER A 54 -4.40 -5.55 8.63
C SER A 54 -4.54 -6.37 7.36
N ALA A 55 -5.75 -6.51 6.82
CA ALA A 55 -5.99 -7.27 5.59
C ALA A 55 -5.30 -6.63 4.37
N ILE A 56 -5.32 -5.31 4.27
CA ILE A 56 -4.68 -4.57 3.16
C ILE A 56 -3.16 -4.67 3.28
N ILE A 57 -2.61 -4.55 4.49
CA ILE A 57 -1.16 -4.73 4.74
C ILE A 57 -0.73 -6.14 4.34
N GLU A 58 -1.50 -7.16 4.70
CA GLU A 58 -1.23 -8.55 4.34
C GLU A 58 -1.23 -8.74 2.83
N GLU A 59 -2.25 -8.23 2.13
CA GLU A 59 -2.36 -8.34 0.68
C GLU A 59 -1.21 -7.64 -0.03
N LEU A 60 -0.91 -6.39 0.34
CA LEU A 60 0.20 -5.64 -0.23
C LEU A 60 1.55 -6.33 0.03
N SER A 61 1.71 -6.98 1.20
CA SER A 61 2.94 -7.70 1.54
C SER A 61 3.19 -8.92 0.65
N LYS A 62 2.14 -9.51 0.04
CA LYS A 62 2.29 -10.62 -0.92
C LYS A 62 2.90 -10.20 -2.25
N LEU A 63 2.88 -8.89 -2.55
CA LEU A 63 3.46 -8.32 -3.78
C LEU A 63 4.95 -8.02 -3.67
N ARG A 64 5.57 -8.27 -2.51
CA ARG A 64 7.01 -8.13 -2.34
C ARG A 64 7.74 -9.21 -3.15
N LYS A 65 8.89 -8.85 -3.72
CA LYS A 65 9.75 -9.75 -4.49
C LYS A 65 10.52 -10.75 -3.63
#